data_AF-A0A3S5GXQ5-F1
#
_entry.id   AF-A0A3S5GXQ5-F1
#
_cell.length_a   1.000
_cell.length_b   1.000
_cell.length_c   1.000
_cell.angle_alpha   90.00
_cell.angle_beta   90.00
_cell.angle_gamma   90.00
#
_symmetry.space_group_name_H-M   'P 1'
#
loop_
_entity.id
_entity.type
_entity.pdbx_description
1 polymer ?
#
loop_
_entity_poly.entity_id
_entity_poly.type
_entity_poly.pdbx_seq_one_letter_code
_entity_poly.pdbx_strand_id
1 'polypeptide(L)'
;MSPLSLSTVQGPSTLTLRQLASGEAIPEEPGHLSVSVSPGQWAELVGALEARDLGQAVSIEIQGEAPGDWPTDAQLARLVALECVELRVPWVMELGEPRAEQAAHFIRFLRDCTSHRLRVRWRGAALSPVAPWRLYHLEPPESGGLPELDEAACQWQQAHAYGRCYWRAGPGFVLVKDRREGRVAAQFLLDDAATRSMFETLAVPRRVESLGTEPEARKALADLEEEALVLGLGPWRVVLPFRMRCWPVPFIAV
;
A
#
# COMPACT_ATOMS: atom_id res chain seq x y z
N MET A 1 20.84 -10.49 -44.64
CA MET A 1 21.70 -9.60 -43.82
C MET A 1 20.99 -8.25 -43.70
N SER A 2 20.64 -7.87 -42.46
CA SER A 2 20.06 -6.60 -41.93
C SER A 2 18.72 -6.07 -42.48
N PRO A 3 17.90 -5.34 -41.67
CA PRO A 3 17.51 -5.55 -40.26
C PRO A 3 15.97 -5.40 -40.00
N LEU A 4 15.55 -5.64 -38.75
CA LEU A 4 14.18 -5.68 -38.20
C LEU A 4 13.45 -4.32 -38.14
N SER A 5 12.12 -4.33 -38.34
CA SER A 5 11.18 -3.19 -38.19
C SER A 5 9.97 -3.55 -37.32
N LEU A 6 9.53 -2.58 -36.50
CA LEU A 6 8.35 -2.59 -35.64
C LEU A 6 7.08 -2.18 -36.42
N SER A 7 5.99 -2.93 -36.25
CA SER A 7 4.64 -2.49 -36.62
C SER A 7 3.58 -3.20 -35.76
N THR A 8 2.53 -2.46 -35.44
CA THR A 8 1.38 -2.83 -34.61
C THR A 8 0.38 -3.74 -35.34
N VAL A 9 -0.27 -4.66 -34.60
CA VAL A 9 -1.70 -5.10 -34.64
C VAL A 9 -1.87 -6.59 -34.19
N GLN A 10 -2.71 -6.77 -33.14
CA GLN A 10 -3.53 -7.93 -32.70
C GLN A 10 -2.91 -9.25 -32.12
N GLY A 11 -3.16 -9.49 -30.82
CA GLY A 11 -2.97 -10.75 -30.05
C GLY A 11 -2.49 -10.49 -28.61
N PRO A 12 -2.93 -11.23 -27.56
CA PRO A 12 -3.18 -10.66 -26.22
C PRO A 12 -1.90 -10.34 -25.42
N SER A 13 -2.04 -9.36 -24.52
CA SER A 13 -1.01 -8.74 -23.67
C SER A 13 -0.27 -7.55 -24.30
N THR A 14 -1.04 -6.57 -24.77
CA THR A 14 -0.54 -5.25 -25.11
C THR A 14 -0.37 -4.41 -23.84
N LEU A 15 0.84 -4.37 -23.28
CA LEU A 15 1.29 -3.27 -22.43
C LEU A 15 1.22 -1.99 -23.27
N THR A 16 0.10 -1.28 -23.17
CA THR A 16 -0.11 -0.05 -23.93
C THR A 16 0.60 1.08 -23.20
N LEU A 17 1.88 1.29 -23.51
CA LEU A 17 2.56 2.56 -23.28
C LEU A 17 1.91 3.59 -24.23
N ARG A 18 0.75 4.10 -23.81
CA ARG A 18 0.02 5.15 -24.51
C ARG A 18 0.76 6.46 -24.26
N GLN A 19 1.63 6.84 -25.19
CA GLN A 19 1.69 8.25 -25.55
C GLN A 19 0.32 8.53 -26.19
N LEU A 20 -0.52 9.31 -25.51
CA LEU A 20 -1.92 9.57 -25.89
C LEU A 20 -2.04 9.93 -27.38
N ALA A 21 -2.70 9.09 -28.16
CA ALA A 21 -3.33 9.52 -29.41
C ALA A 21 -4.83 9.62 -29.13
N SER A 22 -5.31 10.87 -29.14
CA SER A 22 -6.66 11.39 -28.83
C SER A 22 -7.01 11.60 -27.35
N GLY A 23 -6.97 12.86 -26.93
CA GLY A 23 -7.28 13.39 -25.60
C GLY A 23 -6.13 14.25 -25.11
N GLU A 24 -6.34 15.56 -24.95
CA GLU A 24 -5.34 16.60 -24.70
C GLU A 24 -4.19 16.17 -23.77
N ALA A 25 -2.96 16.41 -24.23
CA ALA A 25 -1.79 16.40 -23.39
C ALA A 25 -1.95 17.52 -22.34
N ILE A 26 -2.11 17.14 -21.07
CA ILE A 26 -1.86 18.07 -19.99
C ILE A 26 -0.34 18.28 -19.98
N PRO A 27 0.18 19.51 -20.05
CA PRO A 27 1.61 19.74 -20.27
C PRO A 27 2.44 19.12 -19.13
N GLU A 28 3.27 18.14 -19.49
CA GLU A 28 4.23 17.46 -18.63
C GLU A 28 5.36 18.42 -18.24
N GLU A 29 5.77 18.37 -16.97
CA GLU A 29 7.04 18.98 -16.55
C GLU A 29 8.20 18.22 -17.22
N PRO A 30 9.19 18.91 -17.81
CA PRO A 30 10.31 18.24 -18.47
C PRO A 30 11.08 17.36 -17.47
N GLY A 31 11.16 16.05 -17.75
CA GLY A 31 11.86 15.06 -16.92
C GLY A 31 10.96 14.14 -16.09
N HIS A 32 9.73 13.88 -16.54
CA HIS A 32 8.78 13.01 -15.86
C HIS A 32 8.08 12.05 -16.82
N LEU A 33 8.14 10.74 -16.55
CA LEU A 33 7.48 9.71 -17.34
C LEU A 33 6.19 9.25 -16.65
N SER A 34 5.06 9.39 -17.33
CA SER A 34 3.78 8.81 -16.88
C SER A 34 3.52 7.47 -17.56
N VAL A 35 3.20 6.44 -16.78
CA VAL A 35 2.90 5.08 -17.27
C VAL A 35 1.56 4.60 -16.70
N SER A 36 0.83 3.82 -17.48
CA SER A 36 -0.38 3.15 -17.00
C SER A 36 -0.19 1.64 -16.88
N VAL A 37 -0.83 1.03 -15.87
CA VAL A 37 -0.75 -0.41 -15.63
C VAL A 37 -2.10 -0.97 -15.21
N SER A 38 -2.50 -2.10 -15.79
CA SER A 38 -3.66 -2.83 -15.28
C SER A 38 -3.30 -3.66 -14.04
N PRO A 39 -4.23 -3.86 -13.10
CA PRO A 39 -4.03 -4.76 -11.97
C PRO A 39 -3.50 -6.12 -12.41
N GLY A 40 -2.53 -6.66 -11.67
CA GLY A 40 -1.88 -7.94 -11.99
C GLY A 40 -0.70 -7.87 -12.97
N GLN A 41 -0.55 -6.79 -13.75
CA GLN A 41 0.52 -6.64 -14.75
C GLN A 41 1.83 -6.05 -14.18
N TRP A 42 1.97 -6.03 -12.86
CA TRP A 42 3.11 -5.39 -12.18
C TRP A 42 4.47 -5.98 -12.53
N ALA A 43 4.56 -7.31 -12.72
CA ALA A 43 5.82 -7.96 -13.08
C ALA A 43 6.27 -7.56 -14.50
N GLU A 44 5.32 -7.47 -15.41
CA GLU A 44 5.54 -7.09 -16.82
C GLU A 44 5.94 -5.62 -16.90
N LEU A 45 5.25 -4.75 -16.15
CA LEU A 45 5.62 -3.34 -16.03
C LEU A 45 7.05 -3.17 -15.52
N VAL A 46 7.39 -3.82 -14.41
CA VAL A 46 8.73 -3.69 -13.82
C VAL A 46 9.80 -4.15 -14.80
N GLY A 47 9.61 -5.29 -15.48
CA GLY A 47 10.55 -5.75 -16.50
C GLY A 47 10.68 -4.80 -17.69
N ALA A 48 9.58 -4.16 -18.10
CA ALA A 48 9.60 -3.17 -19.18
C ALA A 48 10.32 -1.87 -18.79
N LEU A 49 10.22 -1.45 -17.53
CA LEU A 49 10.92 -0.28 -17.00
C LEU A 49 12.42 -0.56 -16.79
N GLU A 50 12.79 -1.73 -16.27
CA GLU A 50 14.20 -2.12 -16.09
C GLU A 50 14.96 -2.23 -17.41
N ALA A 51 14.28 -2.59 -18.49
CA ALA A 51 14.88 -2.65 -19.82
C ALA A 51 15.19 -1.26 -20.41
N ARG A 52 14.83 -0.18 -19.73
CA ARG A 52 14.98 1.21 -20.20
C ARG A 52 15.93 1.97 -19.28
N ASP A 53 16.80 2.77 -19.89
CA ASP A 53 17.52 3.82 -19.18
C ASP A 53 16.59 5.03 -19.06
N LEU A 54 15.84 5.11 -17.95
CA LEU A 54 14.75 6.07 -17.80
C LEU A 54 15.26 7.50 -17.63
N GLY A 55 16.35 7.68 -16.89
CA GLY A 55 17.00 8.97 -16.60
C GLY A 55 16.06 10.05 -16.03
N GLN A 56 14.87 9.66 -15.56
CA GLN A 56 13.77 10.55 -15.22
C GLN A 56 12.81 9.86 -14.25
N ALA A 57 12.14 10.65 -13.42
CA ALA A 57 11.19 10.15 -12.43
C ALA A 57 9.95 9.53 -13.11
N VAL A 58 9.41 8.46 -12.53
CA VAL A 58 8.23 7.77 -13.05
C VAL A 58 7.01 7.97 -12.15
N SER A 59 5.86 8.28 -12.74
CA SER A 59 4.55 8.13 -12.11
C SER A 59 3.78 7.01 -12.78
N ILE A 60 3.06 6.22 -11.99
CA ILE A 60 2.26 5.10 -12.51
C ILE A 60 0.80 5.31 -12.13
N GLU A 61 -0.07 5.33 -13.13
CA GLU A 61 -1.52 5.28 -12.96
C GLU A 61 -2.03 3.84 -13.10
N ILE A 62 -2.86 3.42 -12.15
CA ILE A 62 -3.47 2.09 -12.16
C ILE A 62 -4.77 2.17 -12.94
N GLN A 63 -5.00 1.23 -13.87
CA GLN A 63 -6.17 1.19 -14.74
C GLN A 63 -7.15 0.08 -14.34
N GLY A 64 -8.31 0.47 -13.83
CA GLY A 64 -9.39 -0.45 -13.45
C GLY A 64 -9.29 -0.93 -12.00
N GLU A 65 -10.42 -1.37 -11.44
CA GLU A 65 -10.49 -1.76 -10.04
C GLU A 65 -9.63 -3.00 -9.72
N ALA A 66 -8.87 -2.94 -8.62
CA ALA A 66 -7.99 -4.02 -8.15
C ALA A 66 -8.49 -4.61 -6.82
N PRO A 67 -9.35 -5.63 -6.81
CA PRO A 67 -9.82 -6.22 -5.55
C PRO A 67 -8.72 -6.95 -4.77
N GLY A 68 -7.59 -7.31 -5.42
CA GLY A 68 -6.46 -7.96 -4.75
C GLY A 68 -5.10 -7.85 -5.44
N ASP A 69 -5.08 -7.47 -6.73
CA ASP A 69 -3.90 -7.51 -7.59
C ASP A 69 -3.03 -6.24 -7.52
N TRP A 70 -2.75 -5.80 -6.30
CA TRP A 70 -1.82 -4.70 -5.98
C TRP A 70 -0.37 -5.19 -6.05
N PRO A 71 0.62 -4.31 -6.28
CA PRO A 71 2.01 -4.71 -6.34
C PRO A 71 2.46 -5.29 -4.99
N THR A 72 3.28 -6.33 -5.04
CA THR A 72 3.95 -6.89 -3.86
C THR A 72 5.00 -5.92 -3.32
N ASP A 73 5.39 -6.07 -2.05
CA ASP A 73 6.51 -5.29 -1.46
C ASP A 73 7.80 -5.39 -2.30
N ALA A 74 8.07 -6.56 -2.89
CA ALA A 74 9.22 -6.76 -3.78
C ALA A 74 9.10 -5.98 -5.10
N GLN A 75 7.90 -5.91 -5.68
CA GLN A 75 7.65 -5.09 -6.87
C GLN A 75 7.75 -3.59 -6.55
N LEU A 76 7.19 -3.15 -5.42
CA LEU A 76 7.33 -1.77 -4.95
C LEU A 76 8.80 -1.38 -4.74
N ALA A 77 9.61 -2.25 -4.14
CA ALA A 77 11.04 -2.02 -3.98
C ALA A 77 11.77 -1.82 -5.32
N ARG A 78 11.40 -2.61 -6.35
CA ARG A 78 11.95 -2.47 -7.71
C ARG A 78 11.49 -1.18 -8.37
N LEU A 79 10.21 -0.82 -8.26
CA LEU A 79 9.69 0.45 -8.78
C LEU A 79 10.41 1.66 -8.16
N VAL A 80 10.65 1.64 -6.86
CA VAL A 80 11.39 2.70 -6.16
C VAL A 80 12.85 2.76 -6.63
N ALA A 81 13.49 1.61 -6.87
CA ALA A 81 14.84 1.57 -7.46
C ALA A 81 14.90 2.10 -8.90
N LEU A 82 13.76 2.15 -9.60
CA LEU A 82 13.58 2.72 -10.94
C LEU A 82 13.08 4.17 -10.90
N GLU A 83 13.27 4.86 -9.77
CA GLU A 83 12.86 6.26 -9.57
C GLU A 83 11.35 6.50 -9.75
N CYS A 84 10.53 5.47 -9.46
CA CYS A 84 9.10 5.68 -9.31
C CYS A 84 8.84 6.55 -8.07
N VAL A 85 8.18 7.69 -8.28
CA VAL A 85 7.92 8.68 -7.21
C VAL A 85 6.47 8.68 -6.75
N GLU A 86 5.54 8.19 -7.59
CA GLU A 86 4.11 8.27 -7.32
C GLU A 86 3.33 7.12 -7.98
N LEU A 87 2.35 6.59 -7.23
CA LEU A 87 1.31 5.71 -7.75
C LEU A 87 -0.04 6.43 -7.67
N ARG A 88 -0.83 6.39 -8.74
CA ARG A 88 -2.15 7.03 -8.83
C ARG A 88 -3.25 5.99 -8.93
N VAL A 89 -4.24 6.13 -8.05
CA VAL A 89 -5.48 5.35 -8.00
C VAL A 89 -6.61 6.28 -8.41
N PRO A 90 -7.06 6.26 -9.68
CA PRO A 90 -7.95 7.29 -10.21
C PRO A 90 -9.40 7.15 -9.76
N TRP A 91 -9.81 6.04 -9.13
CA TRP A 91 -11.16 5.85 -8.59
C TRP A 91 -11.23 6.09 -7.07
N VAL A 92 -12.45 6.16 -6.55
CA VAL A 92 -12.72 6.35 -5.12
C VAL A 92 -12.60 5.02 -4.37
N MET A 93 -11.88 5.01 -3.26
CA MET A 93 -11.68 3.85 -2.39
C MET A 93 -12.37 4.05 -1.04
N GLU A 94 -13.39 3.24 -0.79
CA GLU A 94 -14.06 3.17 0.51
C GLU A 94 -13.45 2.05 1.36
N LEU A 95 -12.84 2.41 2.48
CA LEU A 95 -12.18 1.43 3.36
C LEU A 95 -13.13 0.99 4.46
N GLY A 96 -13.86 -0.10 4.21
CA GLY A 96 -14.83 -0.65 5.15
C GLY A 96 -15.32 -2.04 4.76
N GLU A 97 -16.31 -2.54 5.50
CA GLU A 97 -16.86 -3.88 5.31
C GLU A 97 -17.60 -4.12 3.99
N PRO A 98 -18.31 -3.15 3.36
CA PRO A 98 -19.04 -3.40 2.12
C PRO A 98 -18.17 -3.97 0.99
N ARG A 99 -16.87 -3.62 0.98
CA ARG A 99 -15.86 -4.15 0.06
C ARG A 99 -14.62 -4.64 0.83
N ALA A 100 -14.84 -5.45 1.86
CA ALA A 100 -13.82 -5.86 2.81
C ALA A 100 -12.52 -6.41 2.19
N GLU A 101 -12.60 -7.25 1.15
CA GLU A 101 -11.42 -7.79 0.44
C GLU A 101 -10.60 -6.67 -0.21
N GLN A 102 -11.25 -5.87 -1.05
CA GLN A 102 -10.63 -4.73 -1.74
C GLN A 102 -10.03 -3.74 -0.74
N ALA A 103 -10.75 -3.42 0.34
CA ALA A 103 -10.28 -2.55 1.40
C ALA A 103 -9.05 -3.11 2.14
N ALA A 104 -9.06 -4.40 2.52
CA ALA A 104 -7.92 -5.03 3.21
C ALA A 104 -6.67 -5.07 2.32
N HIS A 105 -6.83 -5.40 1.04
CA HIS A 105 -5.74 -5.40 0.06
C HIS A 105 -5.21 -3.99 -0.22
N PHE A 106 -6.09 -2.99 -0.30
CA PHE A 106 -5.67 -1.61 -0.47
C PHE A 106 -4.95 -1.05 0.77
N ILE A 107 -5.40 -1.38 1.99
CA ILE A 107 -4.70 -0.99 3.23
C ILE A 107 -3.29 -1.60 3.26
N ARG A 108 -3.14 -2.88 2.87
CA ARG A 108 -1.82 -3.49 2.72
C ARG A 108 -0.97 -2.75 1.68
N PHE A 109 -1.56 -2.37 0.54
CA PHE A 109 -0.86 -1.59 -0.48
C PHE A 109 -0.39 -0.22 0.05
N LEU A 110 -1.26 0.55 0.70
CA LEU A 110 -0.89 1.83 1.34
C LEU A 110 0.23 1.64 2.35
N ARG A 111 0.13 0.61 3.21
CA ARG A 111 1.18 0.26 4.19
C ARG A 111 2.53 -0.04 3.54
N ASP A 112 2.53 -0.81 2.47
CA ASP A 112 3.78 -1.16 1.77
C ASP A 112 4.36 0.07 1.04
N CYS A 113 3.53 0.90 0.40
CA CYS A 113 3.97 2.18 -0.18
C CYS A 113 4.54 3.13 0.87
N THR A 114 3.87 3.28 2.02
CA THR A 114 4.37 4.05 3.17
C THR A 114 5.71 3.51 3.65
N SER A 115 5.92 2.18 3.72
CA SER A 115 7.20 1.57 4.08
C SER A 115 8.35 2.07 3.20
N HIS A 116 8.09 2.22 1.90
CA HIS A 116 9.06 2.69 0.90
C HIS A 116 9.07 4.22 0.71
N ARG A 117 8.20 4.97 1.39
CA ARG A 117 7.96 6.41 1.14
C ARG A 117 7.55 6.71 -0.30
N LEU A 118 6.87 5.77 -0.94
CA LEU A 118 6.28 5.96 -2.27
C LEU A 118 4.94 6.68 -2.10
N ARG A 119 4.78 7.83 -2.76
CA ARG A 119 3.54 8.60 -2.68
C ARG A 119 2.42 7.84 -3.37
N VAL A 120 1.24 7.83 -2.74
CA VAL A 120 0.02 7.30 -3.35
C VAL A 120 -0.99 8.43 -3.46
N ARG A 121 -1.39 8.76 -4.69
CA ARG A 121 -2.51 9.68 -4.94
C ARG A 121 -3.77 8.89 -5.12
N TRP A 122 -4.71 9.08 -4.20
CA TRP A 122 -5.98 8.36 -4.20
C TRP A 122 -7.08 9.23 -3.59
N ARG A 123 -8.33 8.84 -3.81
CA ARG A 123 -9.51 9.51 -3.23
C ARG A 123 -10.34 8.51 -2.45
N GLY A 124 -10.99 8.95 -1.39
CA GLY A 124 -11.85 8.10 -0.57
C GLY A 124 -11.67 8.35 0.93
N ALA A 125 -12.14 7.41 1.73
CA ALA A 125 -12.09 7.52 3.19
C ALA A 125 -12.23 6.15 3.86
N ALA A 126 -11.92 6.09 5.16
CA ALA A 126 -12.31 4.99 6.02
C ALA A 126 -13.78 5.12 6.44
N LEU A 127 -14.53 4.04 6.33
CA LEU A 127 -15.95 3.99 6.69
C LEU A 127 -16.15 3.37 8.07
N SER A 128 -17.16 3.83 8.79
CA SER A 128 -17.64 3.16 10.00
C SER A 128 -17.98 1.69 9.69
N PRO A 129 -17.60 0.72 10.56
CA PRO A 129 -17.07 0.89 11.92
C PRO A 129 -15.54 1.00 12.02
N VAL A 130 -14.81 1.11 10.90
CA VAL A 130 -13.35 1.28 10.94
C VAL A 130 -13.03 2.63 11.56
N ALA A 131 -12.48 2.61 12.77
CA ALA A 131 -12.06 3.83 13.44
C ALA A 131 -10.89 4.47 12.64
N PRO A 132 -11.07 5.66 12.03
CA PRO A 132 -10.11 6.19 11.05
C PRO A 132 -8.70 6.40 11.62
N TRP A 133 -8.59 6.71 12.91
CA TRP A 133 -7.31 6.88 13.62
C TRP A 133 -6.36 5.69 13.48
N ARG A 134 -6.90 4.48 13.27
CA ARG A 134 -6.10 3.27 13.06
C ARG A 134 -5.26 3.33 11.78
N LEU A 135 -5.62 4.18 10.83
CA LEU A 135 -5.01 4.30 9.50
C LEU A 135 -4.25 5.61 9.28
N TYR A 136 -4.31 6.58 10.21
CA TYR A 136 -3.63 7.88 10.08
C TYR A 136 -2.10 7.80 10.00
N HIS A 137 -1.48 6.64 10.20
CA HIS A 137 -0.05 6.43 9.95
C HIS A 137 0.27 6.05 8.50
N LEU A 138 -0.76 5.84 7.66
CA LEU A 138 -0.66 5.51 6.24
C LEU A 138 -0.95 6.74 5.38
N GLU A 139 -0.48 6.71 4.13
CA GLU A 139 -0.64 7.80 3.16
C GLU A 139 -2.13 8.21 3.03
N PRO A 140 -2.48 9.48 3.32
CA PRO A 140 -3.86 9.92 3.32
C PRO A 140 -4.40 10.07 1.89
N PRO A 141 -5.73 10.01 1.70
CA PRO A 141 -6.35 10.35 0.42
C PRO A 141 -6.16 11.85 0.12
N GLU A 142 -6.17 12.25 -1.16
CA GLU A 142 -6.14 13.67 -1.59
C GLU A 142 -7.49 14.38 -1.36
N SER A 143 -8.59 13.63 -1.40
CA SER A 143 -9.94 14.07 -1.05
C SER A 143 -10.84 12.86 -0.79
N GLY A 144 -12.08 13.09 -0.33
CA GLY A 144 -13.06 12.03 -0.18
C GLY A 144 -13.55 11.49 -1.53
N GLY A 145 -13.44 12.29 -2.60
CA GLY A 145 -13.93 11.96 -3.94
C GLY A 145 -15.46 12.05 -4.09
N LEU A 146 -16.17 12.07 -2.96
CA LEU A 146 -17.61 12.29 -2.80
C LEU A 146 -17.81 13.27 -1.63
N PRO A 147 -18.79 14.19 -1.68
CA PRO A 147 -19.00 15.20 -0.63
C PRO A 147 -19.13 14.64 0.78
N GLU A 148 -19.79 13.49 0.94
CA GLU A 148 -20.00 12.80 2.21
C GLU A 148 -18.72 12.18 2.81
N LEU A 149 -17.67 12.01 2.00
CA LEU A 149 -16.38 11.44 2.42
C LEU A 149 -15.31 12.52 2.64
N ASP A 150 -15.52 13.75 2.18
CA ASP A 150 -14.50 14.81 2.19
C ASP A 150 -14.07 15.21 3.60
N GLU A 151 -14.99 15.24 4.56
CA GLU A 151 -14.64 15.53 5.96
C GLU A 151 -13.70 14.46 6.54
N ALA A 152 -14.01 13.18 6.32
CA ALA A 152 -13.18 12.08 6.78
C ALA A 152 -11.79 12.07 6.13
N ALA A 153 -11.72 12.38 4.82
CA ALA A 153 -10.45 12.54 4.12
C ALA A 153 -9.61 13.70 4.67
N CYS A 154 -10.24 14.85 4.92
CA CYS A 154 -9.59 16.04 5.50
C CYS A 154 -9.05 15.74 6.91
N GLN A 155 -9.82 15.05 7.75
CA GLN A 155 -9.38 14.64 9.09
C GLN A 155 -8.15 13.70 9.02
N TRP A 156 -8.15 12.75 8.08
CA TRP A 156 -7.00 11.87 7.85
C TRP A 156 -5.76 12.68 7.46
N GLN A 157 -5.89 13.59 6.49
CA GLN A 157 -4.78 14.46 6.07
C GLN A 157 -4.19 15.26 7.23
N GLN A 158 -5.05 15.86 8.07
CA GLN A 158 -4.63 16.67 9.21
C GLN A 158 -3.93 15.85 10.31
N ALA A 159 -4.38 14.62 10.54
CA ALA A 159 -3.83 13.73 11.55
C ALA A 159 -2.69 12.85 11.04
N HIS A 160 -2.40 12.88 9.74
CA HIS A 160 -1.38 12.02 9.15
C HIS A 160 0.03 12.38 9.65
N ALA A 161 0.76 11.38 10.12
CA ALA A 161 2.21 11.52 10.28
C ALA A 161 2.95 10.19 10.11
N TYR A 162 4.04 10.24 9.34
CA TYR A 162 4.94 9.12 9.16
C TYR A 162 5.57 8.66 10.49
N GLY A 163 5.74 7.36 10.66
CA GLY A 163 6.39 6.78 11.84
C GLY A 163 5.49 6.70 13.08
N ARG A 164 4.18 6.89 12.94
CA ARG A 164 3.20 6.66 14.02
C ARG A 164 2.94 5.18 14.32
N CYS A 165 3.04 4.28 13.35
CA CYS A 165 2.86 2.84 13.60
C CYS A 165 3.76 2.02 12.66
N TYR A 166 4.83 1.43 13.20
CA TYR A 166 5.81 0.71 12.40
C TYR A 166 6.44 -0.45 13.15
N TRP A 167 7.09 -1.34 12.41
CA TRP A 167 7.84 -2.47 12.98
C TRP A 167 9.25 -2.61 12.40
N ARG A 168 10.08 -3.34 13.13
CA ARG A 168 11.43 -3.79 12.71
C ARG A 168 11.65 -5.23 13.17
N ALA A 169 12.31 -6.05 12.35
CA ALA A 169 12.75 -7.38 12.75
C ALA A 169 14.15 -7.33 13.36
N GLY A 170 14.35 -8.08 14.44
CA GLY A 170 15.65 -8.51 14.95
C GLY A 170 15.75 -10.04 14.91
N PRO A 171 16.90 -10.60 15.31
CA PRO A 171 17.07 -12.05 15.37
C PRO A 171 16.09 -12.65 16.39
N GLY A 172 15.07 -13.38 15.92
CA GLY A 172 14.11 -14.05 16.80
C GLY A 172 12.92 -13.20 17.25
N PHE A 173 12.85 -11.89 16.94
CA PHE A 173 11.78 -11.03 17.42
C PHE A 173 11.36 -9.95 16.41
N VAL A 174 10.15 -9.42 16.58
CA VAL A 174 9.67 -8.21 15.92
C VAL A 174 9.38 -7.15 16.96
N LEU A 175 9.93 -5.94 16.78
CA LEU A 175 9.62 -4.78 17.61
C LEU A 175 8.63 -3.88 16.88
N VAL A 176 7.44 -3.72 17.43
CA VAL A 176 6.42 -2.80 16.92
C VAL A 176 6.40 -1.56 17.82
N LYS A 177 6.39 -0.36 17.20
CA LYS A 177 6.12 0.90 17.90
C LYS A 177 4.82 1.48 17.38
N ASP A 178 3.94 1.83 18.31
CA ASP A 178 2.65 2.43 18.01
C ASP A 178 2.46 3.70 18.85
N ARG A 179 2.30 4.81 18.15
CA ARG A 179 2.05 6.16 18.66
C ARG A 179 0.83 6.78 17.99
N ARG A 180 -0.04 5.96 17.38
CA ARG A 180 -1.30 6.44 16.80
C ARG A 180 -2.16 7.08 17.88
N GLU A 181 -2.88 8.12 17.49
CA GLU A 181 -3.85 8.80 18.35
C GLU A 181 -4.99 7.84 18.72
N GLY A 182 -5.70 8.12 19.83
CA GLY A 182 -6.75 7.23 20.34
C GLY A 182 -6.27 6.13 21.29
N ARG A 183 -4.96 6.00 21.52
CA ARG A 183 -4.38 5.11 22.54
C ARG A 183 -3.10 5.67 23.16
N VAL A 184 -2.67 5.09 24.28
CA VAL A 184 -1.36 5.36 24.89
C VAL A 184 -0.26 4.82 23.98
N ALA A 185 0.79 5.61 23.76
CA ALA A 185 1.95 5.18 22.99
C ALA A 185 2.54 3.88 23.58
N ALA A 186 2.73 2.88 22.74
CA ALA A 186 3.11 1.54 23.14
C ALA A 186 4.24 0.98 22.28
N GLN A 187 5.01 0.07 22.88
CA GLN A 187 6.04 -0.70 22.21
C GLN A 187 5.79 -2.18 22.50
N PHE A 188 5.67 -2.99 21.46
CA PHE A 188 5.42 -4.42 21.55
C PHE A 188 6.65 -5.18 21.10
N LEU A 189 7.12 -6.08 21.95
CA LEU A 189 8.11 -7.08 21.59
C LEU A 189 7.37 -8.38 21.26
N LEU A 190 7.36 -8.76 19.99
CA LEU A 190 6.80 -10.03 19.53
C LEU A 190 7.96 -11.03 19.43
N ASP A 191 8.23 -11.72 20.53
CA ASP A 191 9.31 -12.72 20.66
C ASP A 191 8.78 -14.16 20.74
N ASP A 192 7.49 -14.34 21.03
CA ASP A 192 6.84 -15.63 20.93
C ASP A 192 6.62 -16.04 19.45
N ALA A 193 6.79 -17.33 19.17
CA ALA A 193 6.79 -17.84 17.81
C ALA A 193 5.41 -17.75 17.13
N ALA A 194 4.32 -17.95 17.88
CA ALA A 194 2.97 -17.98 17.35
C ALA A 194 2.50 -16.57 16.92
N THR A 195 2.67 -15.57 17.77
CA THR A 195 2.33 -14.17 17.50
C THR A 195 3.19 -13.61 16.38
N ARG A 196 4.50 -13.87 16.39
CA ARG A 196 5.38 -13.45 15.28
C ARG A 196 4.97 -14.09 13.96
N SER A 197 4.72 -15.40 13.94
CA SER A 197 4.27 -16.11 12.73
C SER A 197 2.92 -15.57 12.23
N MET A 198 1.99 -15.27 13.14
CA MET A 198 0.69 -14.68 12.80
C MET A 198 0.86 -13.28 12.20
N PHE A 199 1.68 -12.43 12.83
CA PHE A 199 2.01 -11.09 12.35
C PHE A 199 2.64 -11.12 10.95
N GLU A 200 3.61 -12.00 10.72
CA GLU A 200 4.25 -12.17 9.41
C GLU A 200 3.27 -12.72 8.35
N THR A 201 2.42 -13.68 8.72
CA THR A 201 1.40 -14.27 7.82
C THR A 201 0.40 -13.20 7.36
N LEU A 202 -0.02 -12.32 8.26
CA LEU A 202 -0.96 -11.24 8.02
C LEU A 202 -0.32 -9.99 7.40
N ALA A 203 0.96 -10.06 7.03
CA ALA A 203 1.56 -9.07 6.13
C ALA A 203 0.82 -9.03 4.78
N VAL A 204 0.26 -10.15 4.34
CA VAL A 204 -0.70 -10.19 3.22
C VAL A 204 -2.09 -10.41 3.80
N PRO A 205 -3.15 -9.75 3.31
CA PRO A 205 -4.50 -10.00 3.79
C PRO A 205 -4.86 -11.48 3.69
N ARG A 206 -5.46 -11.99 4.75
CA ARG A 206 -5.94 -13.37 4.84
C ARG A 206 -7.35 -13.39 5.39
N ARG A 207 -8.12 -14.36 4.94
CA ARG A 207 -9.40 -14.68 5.56
C ARG A 207 -9.15 -15.40 6.89
N VAL A 208 -9.92 -15.08 7.91
CA VAL A 208 -9.80 -15.71 9.23
C VAL A 208 -9.95 -17.23 9.17
N GLU A 209 -10.77 -17.75 8.25
CA GLU A 209 -10.96 -19.20 8.04
C GLU A 209 -9.72 -19.90 7.47
N SER A 210 -8.80 -19.14 6.85
CA SER A 210 -7.53 -19.67 6.33
C SER A 210 -6.40 -19.66 7.37
N LEU A 211 -6.65 -19.10 8.55
CA LEU A 211 -5.70 -19.04 9.65
C LEU A 211 -5.78 -20.32 10.48
N GLY A 212 -4.67 -20.68 11.15
CA GLY A 212 -4.61 -21.88 11.98
C GLY A 212 -5.69 -21.88 13.07
N THR A 213 -6.33 -23.03 13.26
CA THR A 213 -7.40 -23.22 14.27
C THR A 213 -6.87 -23.58 15.66
N GLU A 214 -5.58 -23.86 15.75
CA GLU A 214 -4.90 -24.21 17.01
C GLU A 214 -5.07 -23.11 18.06
N PRO A 215 -5.19 -23.45 19.37
CA PRO A 215 -5.43 -22.48 20.43
C PRO A 215 -4.41 -21.33 20.46
N GLU A 216 -3.13 -21.63 20.22
CA GLU A 216 -2.05 -20.64 20.20
C GLU A 216 -2.21 -19.64 19.05
N ALA A 217 -2.59 -20.12 17.85
CA ALA A 217 -2.83 -19.25 16.70
C ALA A 217 -4.04 -18.34 16.92
N ARG A 218 -5.12 -18.87 17.52
CA ARG A 218 -6.31 -18.08 17.86
C ARG A 218 -5.99 -17.02 18.91
N LYS A 219 -5.19 -17.36 19.94
CA LYS A 219 -4.73 -16.41 20.95
C LYS A 219 -3.86 -15.32 20.31
N ALA A 220 -2.87 -15.70 19.51
CA ALA A 220 -1.99 -14.77 18.81
C ALA A 220 -2.78 -13.76 17.95
N LEU A 221 -3.79 -14.23 17.21
CA LEU A 221 -4.66 -13.33 16.44
C LEU A 221 -5.44 -12.39 17.36
N ALA A 222 -6.08 -12.92 18.41
CA ALA A 222 -6.87 -12.13 19.34
C ALA A 222 -6.03 -11.03 20.03
N ASP A 223 -4.83 -11.37 20.50
CA ASP A 223 -3.91 -10.41 21.13
C ASP A 223 -3.52 -9.30 20.12
N LEU A 224 -3.22 -9.64 18.87
CA LEU A 224 -2.86 -8.67 17.83
C LEU A 224 -4.03 -7.75 17.45
N GLU A 225 -5.27 -8.25 17.47
CA GLU A 225 -6.48 -7.47 17.22
C GLU A 225 -6.82 -6.55 18.40
N GLU A 226 -6.70 -7.06 19.63
CA GLU A 226 -6.90 -6.29 20.86
C GLU A 226 -5.95 -5.09 20.93
N GLU A 227 -4.68 -5.31 20.55
CA GLU A 227 -3.66 -4.26 20.49
C GLU A 227 -3.75 -3.37 19.24
N ALA A 228 -4.80 -3.56 18.42
CA ALA A 228 -5.05 -2.85 17.16
C ALA A 228 -3.87 -2.91 16.17
N LEU A 229 -3.03 -3.94 16.25
CA LEU A 229 -1.94 -4.19 15.31
C LEU A 229 -2.44 -4.90 14.04
N VAL A 230 -3.54 -5.63 14.17
CA VAL A 230 -4.30 -6.23 13.07
C VAL A 230 -5.65 -5.54 12.94
N LEU A 231 -6.04 -5.24 11.71
CA LEU A 231 -7.39 -4.78 11.38
C LEU A 231 -8.22 -5.95 10.86
N GLY A 232 -9.43 -6.09 11.42
CA GLY A 232 -10.49 -6.92 10.85
C GLY A 232 -11.43 -6.12 9.97
N LEU A 233 -11.72 -6.65 8.78
CA LEU A 233 -12.76 -6.16 7.85
C LEU A 233 -13.58 -7.37 7.40
N GLY A 234 -14.77 -7.58 7.98
CA GLY A 234 -15.50 -8.84 7.78
C GLY A 234 -14.60 -10.06 8.07
N PRO A 235 -14.43 -11.02 7.13
CA PRO A 235 -13.56 -12.17 7.32
C PRO A 235 -12.06 -11.86 7.11
N TRP A 236 -11.71 -10.68 6.58
CA TRP A 236 -10.33 -10.35 6.23
C TRP A 236 -9.56 -9.79 7.41
N ARG A 237 -8.28 -10.15 7.48
CA ARG A 237 -7.31 -9.70 8.49
C ARG A 237 -6.06 -9.18 7.80
N VAL A 238 -5.56 -8.04 8.27
CA VAL A 238 -4.34 -7.40 7.74
C VAL A 238 -3.58 -6.68 8.85
N VAL A 239 -2.25 -6.84 8.88
CA VAL A 239 -1.37 -6.10 9.78
C VAL A 239 -1.26 -4.64 9.36
N LEU A 240 -1.39 -3.73 10.32
CA LEU A 240 -1.36 -2.29 10.11
C LEU A 240 0.04 -1.64 10.17
N PRO A 241 0.93 -1.99 11.11
CA PRO A 241 2.27 -1.40 11.16
C PRO A 241 3.06 -1.62 9.86
N PHE A 242 3.64 -0.56 9.29
CA PHE A 242 4.53 -0.70 8.13
C PHE A 242 5.96 -1.05 8.57
N ARG A 243 6.76 -1.66 7.68
CA ARG A 243 8.17 -1.93 7.97
C ARG A 243 8.97 -0.63 7.89
N MET A 244 9.62 -0.21 8.97
CA MET A 244 10.45 1.00 8.94
C MET A 244 11.73 0.74 8.13
N ARG A 245 11.85 1.36 6.95
CA ARG A 245 13.03 1.26 6.07
C ARG A 245 13.95 2.48 6.15
N CYS A 246 13.39 3.66 6.39
CA CYS A 246 14.12 4.93 6.40
C CYS A 246 13.85 5.70 7.69
N TRP A 247 14.89 5.99 8.48
CA TRP A 247 14.74 6.82 9.68
C TRP A 247 14.40 8.27 9.31
N PRO A 248 13.48 8.93 10.01
CA PRO A 248 13.42 10.38 10.01
C PRO A 248 14.67 10.93 10.70
N VAL A 249 15.39 11.84 10.04
CA VAL A 249 16.60 12.52 10.55
C VAL A 249 16.24 14.00 10.75
N PRO A 250 16.64 14.66 11.87
CA PRO A 250 17.51 14.15 12.91
C PRO A 250 16.77 13.30 13.96
N PHE A 251 17.40 12.18 14.34
CA PHE A 251 17.04 11.41 15.51
C PHE A 251 17.55 12.16 16.75
N ILE A 252 16.78 13.12 17.23
CA ILE A 252 16.99 13.64 18.59
C ILE A 252 16.03 12.86 19.47
N ALA A 253 16.59 11.92 20.24
CA ALA A 253 15.91 11.35 21.39
C ALA A 253 15.62 12.52 22.35
N VAL A 254 14.34 12.85 22.50
CA VAL A 254 13.86 13.68 23.61
C VAL A 254 13.33 12.74 24.67
#